data_AF-A0A963F5W9-F1
#
_entry.id   AF-A0A963F5W9-F1
#
_cell.length_a   1.000
_cell.length_b   1.000
_cell.length_c   1.000
_cell.angle_alpha   90.00
_cell.angle_beta   90.00
_cell.angle_gamma   90.00
#
_symmetry.space_group_name_H-M   'P 1'
#
loop_
_entity.id
_entity.type
_entity.pdbx_description
1 polymer ?
#
loop_
_entity_poly.entity_id
_entity_poly.type
_entity_poly.pdbx_seq_one_letter_code
_entity_poly.pdbx_strand_id
1 'polypeptide(L)'
;MIGRLAIAVGVVALAGFGWYGGYADKFGTVGDTGFYRSAQLAPDTLADHIHQQGLRTVINLRGGNPGVDWYDAESVAVRDAGARLVDVKLLQARELPRYSALRELVDALDDAPRPALIHCNAGVDRTGLASILVQLMYTDATLEQARDEVAWHRGVFYPDTVGRQFLAGYTAWLGSREVGHTPARLREYLDTVYVDLDGNVKLWIDYINDATPQGFRDTQVSVSRAGALEISGWAFDDRAGGPLARVDIVVGDREMGTARYGLPSVDLAKHFAKPGVDAARWRFQGNAADLPEGCQPLRLRMWRPGETGSFVGRQQALICAHGAPAG
;
A
#
# COMPACT_ATOMS: atom_id res chain seq x y z
N MET A 1 33.83 42.37 -31.92
CA MET A 1 32.83 42.09 -30.85
C MET A 1 32.07 40.77 -31.02
N ILE A 2 32.52 39.82 -31.84
CA ILE A 2 31.77 38.57 -32.13
C ILE A 2 32.24 37.38 -31.25
N GLY A 3 33.49 37.40 -30.76
CA GLY A 3 34.05 36.28 -29.98
C GLY A 3 33.58 36.11 -28.53
N ARG A 4 33.04 37.16 -27.90
CA ARG A 4 32.56 37.10 -26.49
C ARG A 4 31.14 36.54 -26.35
N LEU A 5 30.32 36.65 -27.41
CA LEU A 5 28.93 36.16 -27.40
C LEU A 5 28.85 34.64 -27.59
N ALA A 6 29.73 34.06 -28.41
CA ALA A 6 29.79 32.62 -28.63
C ALA A 6 30.24 31.83 -27.38
N ILE A 7 31.16 32.41 -26.58
CA ILE A 7 31.63 31.80 -25.32
C ILE A 7 30.51 31.82 -24.27
N ALA A 8 29.72 32.91 -24.18
CA ALA A 8 28.60 33.00 -23.24
C ALA A 8 27.46 32.02 -23.57
N VAL A 9 27.13 31.83 -24.86
CA VAL A 9 26.11 30.87 -25.29
C VAL A 9 26.58 29.42 -25.09
N GLY A 10 27.86 29.13 -25.35
CA GLY A 10 28.45 27.81 -25.09
C GLY A 10 28.47 27.43 -23.60
N VAL A 11 28.76 28.38 -22.71
CA VAL A 11 28.74 28.16 -21.25
C VAL A 11 27.32 27.97 -20.71
N VAL A 12 26.32 28.71 -21.21
CA VAL A 12 24.91 28.51 -20.82
C VAL A 12 24.37 27.17 -21.35
N ALA A 13 24.76 26.76 -22.57
CA ALA A 13 24.37 25.46 -23.10
C ALA A 13 25.03 24.28 -22.36
N LEU A 14 26.30 24.39 -21.98
CA LEU A 14 27.00 23.37 -21.18
C LEU A 14 26.52 23.33 -19.73
N ALA A 15 26.23 24.48 -19.12
CA ALA A 15 25.59 24.56 -17.80
C ALA A 15 24.17 23.98 -17.85
N GLY A 16 23.39 24.28 -18.90
CA GLY A 16 22.08 23.69 -19.15
C GLY A 16 22.12 22.17 -19.36
N PHE A 17 23.15 21.65 -20.05
CA PHE A 17 23.32 20.21 -20.30
C PHE A 17 23.77 19.45 -19.03
N GLY A 18 24.68 20.03 -18.24
CA GLY A 18 25.06 19.50 -16.92
C GLY A 18 23.90 19.54 -15.91
N TRP A 19 23.04 20.56 -15.99
CA TRP A 19 21.83 20.68 -15.19
C TRP A 19 20.73 19.70 -15.64
N TYR A 20 20.60 19.44 -16.94
CA TYR A 20 19.64 18.46 -17.48
C TYR A 20 20.05 17.01 -17.16
N GLY A 21 21.35 16.69 -17.18
CA GLY A 21 21.88 15.38 -16.79
C GLY A 21 21.54 15.01 -15.34
N GLY A 22 21.65 15.97 -14.40
CA GLY A 22 21.24 15.77 -13.01
C GLY A 22 19.72 15.62 -12.81
N TYR A 23 18.90 16.12 -13.75
CA TYR A 23 17.44 16.00 -13.70
C TYR A 23 16.91 14.64 -14.18
N ALA A 24 17.68 13.94 -15.02
CA ALA A 24 17.37 12.59 -15.49
C ALA A 24 17.56 11.57 -14.36
N ASP A 25 18.71 11.63 -13.68
CA ASP A 25 19.10 10.66 -12.67
C ASP A 25 18.50 10.96 -11.29
N LYS A 26 18.15 12.23 -11.01
CA LYS A 26 17.54 12.70 -9.74
C LYS A 26 18.28 12.22 -8.49
N PHE A 27 19.58 11.99 -8.61
CA PHE A 27 20.41 11.53 -7.50
C PHE A 27 20.52 12.62 -6.43
N GLY A 28 20.33 12.27 -5.17
CA GLY A 28 20.48 13.21 -4.06
C GLY A 28 20.37 12.53 -2.71
N THR A 29 20.66 13.27 -1.64
CA THR A 29 20.51 12.78 -0.27
C THR A 29 19.06 12.92 0.21
N VAL A 30 18.68 12.07 1.16
CA VAL A 30 17.43 12.18 1.92
C VAL A 30 17.77 12.72 3.30
N GLY A 31 17.90 14.05 3.41
CA GLY A 31 18.38 14.70 4.63
C GLY A 31 19.75 14.17 5.09
N ASP A 32 19.99 14.15 6.39
CA ASP A 32 21.19 13.59 7.03
C ASP A 32 20.92 12.19 7.62
N THR A 33 20.36 11.29 6.80
CA THR A 33 19.90 9.96 7.25
C THR A 33 20.85 8.82 6.89
N GLY A 34 21.85 9.10 6.03
CA GLY A 34 22.63 8.07 5.33
C GLY A 34 21.89 7.40 4.18
N PHE A 35 20.70 7.89 3.79
CA PHE A 35 20.01 7.45 2.57
C PHE A 35 20.18 8.42 1.42
N TYR A 36 20.29 7.85 0.23
CA TYR A 36 20.26 8.53 -1.05
C TYR A 36 18.98 8.15 -1.80
N ARG A 37 18.57 9.00 -2.73
CA ARG A 37 17.44 8.78 -3.63
C ARG A 37 17.85 9.01 -5.09
N SER A 38 17.24 8.30 -6.03
CA SER A 38 17.41 8.54 -7.47
C SER A 38 16.25 8.02 -8.32
N ALA A 39 16.27 8.36 -9.61
CA ALA A 39 15.64 7.59 -10.67
C ALA A 39 16.43 6.28 -10.92
N GLN A 40 15.95 5.44 -11.82
CA GLN A 40 16.72 4.27 -12.21
C GLN A 40 17.96 4.72 -12.97
N LEU A 41 19.12 4.35 -12.45
CA LEU A 41 20.41 4.68 -13.04
C LEU A 41 20.80 3.60 -14.06
N ALA A 42 21.60 3.99 -15.04
CA ALA A 42 22.29 3.02 -15.89
C ALA A 42 23.26 2.18 -15.04
N PRO A 43 23.54 0.92 -15.41
CA PRO A 43 24.40 0.01 -14.64
C PRO A 43 25.76 0.60 -14.26
N ASP A 44 26.46 1.23 -15.21
CA ASP A 44 27.79 1.82 -14.96
C ASP A 44 27.70 3.02 -13.99
N THR A 45 26.71 3.89 -14.18
CA THR A 45 26.45 5.04 -13.29
C THR A 45 26.08 4.57 -11.88
N LEU A 46 25.32 3.48 -11.76
CA LEU A 46 24.96 2.89 -10.48
C LEU A 46 26.21 2.35 -9.76
N ALA A 47 27.07 1.60 -10.46
CA ALA A 47 28.32 1.09 -9.91
C ALA A 47 29.25 2.24 -9.47
N ASP A 48 29.34 3.31 -10.25
CA ASP A 48 30.08 4.52 -9.89
C ASP A 48 29.56 5.14 -8.58
N HIS A 49 28.25 5.28 -8.42
CA HIS A 49 27.67 5.79 -7.18
C HIS A 49 27.90 4.87 -6.00
N ILE A 50 27.86 3.54 -6.21
CA ILE A 50 28.16 2.55 -5.16
C ILE A 50 29.59 2.75 -4.65
N HIS A 51 30.57 2.88 -5.54
CA HIS A 51 31.96 3.07 -5.14
C HIS A 51 32.23 4.45 -4.55
N GLN A 52 31.74 5.51 -5.20
CA GLN A 52 32.04 6.90 -4.81
C GLN A 52 31.40 7.28 -3.47
N GLN A 53 30.17 6.81 -3.20
CA GLN A 53 29.43 7.13 -1.97
C GLN A 53 29.52 6.01 -0.92
N GLY A 54 30.19 4.89 -1.24
CA GLY A 54 30.28 3.71 -0.38
C GLY A 54 28.91 3.09 -0.09
N LEU A 55 28.00 3.06 -1.08
CA LEU A 55 26.66 2.51 -0.90
C LEU A 55 26.77 1.02 -0.57
N ARG A 56 26.19 0.63 0.57
CA ARG A 56 26.15 -0.78 1.01
C ARG A 56 24.87 -1.48 0.58
N THR A 57 23.83 -0.71 0.29
CA THR A 57 22.51 -1.23 -0.12
C THR A 57 21.91 -0.41 -1.25
N VAL A 58 21.25 -1.06 -2.20
CA VAL A 58 20.37 -0.47 -3.21
C VAL A 58 18.97 -1.06 -3.01
N ILE A 59 17.99 -0.19 -2.76
CA ILE A 59 16.59 -0.53 -2.56
C ILE A 59 15.82 -0.19 -3.85
N ASN A 60 15.42 -1.23 -4.57
CA ASN A 60 14.69 -1.12 -5.83
C ASN A 60 13.17 -1.20 -5.60
N LEU A 61 12.49 -0.05 -5.74
CA LEU A 61 11.04 0.07 -5.55
C LEU A 61 10.21 -0.43 -6.74
N ARG A 62 10.85 -0.88 -7.83
CA ARG A 62 10.19 -1.53 -8.97
C ARG A 62 9.97 -3.02 -8.73
N GLY A 63 10.63 -3.58 -7.70
CA GLY A 63 10.63 -4.99 -7.37
C GLY A 63 11.49 -5.85 -8.30
N GLY A 64 11.67 -7.11 -7.92
CA GLY A 64 12.44 -8.08 -8.69
C GLY A 64 11.76 -8.44 -10.00
N ASN A 65 12.51 -8.43 -11.11
CA ASN A 65 12.01 -8.83 -12.43
C ASN A 65 13.06 -9.66 -13.19
N PRO A 66 13.42 -10.88 -12.72
CA PRO A 66 14.43 -11.72 -13.36
C PRO A 66 14.13 -12.01 -14.82
N GLY A 67 15.14 -11.94 -15.69
CA GLY A 67 15.00 -12.16 -17.13
C GLY A 67 14.57 -10.91 -17.90
N VAL A 68 14.45 -9.76 -17.24
CA VAL A 68 14.22 -8.46 -17.88
C VAL A 68 15.52 -7.68 -17.88
N ASP A 69 15.98 -7.26 -19.06
CA ASP A 69 17.31 -6.66 -19.29
C ASP A 69 17.71 -5.61 -18.26
N TRP A 70 16.81 -4.67 -17.93
CA TRP A 70 17.12 -3.60 -16.99
C TRP A 70 17.37 -4.11 -15.56
N TYR A 71 16.66 -5.16 -15.15
CA TYR A 71 16.77 -5.72 -13.80
C TYR A 71 17.99 -6.62 -13.70
N ASP A 72 18.21 -7.46 -14.72
CA ASP A 72 19.38 -8.34 -14.75
C ASP A 72 20.67 -7.50 -14.78
N ALA A 73 20.71 -6.42 -15.56
CA ALA A 73 21.85 -5.51 -15.60
C ALA A 73 22.08 -4.77 -14.26
N GLU A 74 21.00 -4.31 -13.60
CA GLU A 74 21.09 -3.69 -12.27
C GLU A 74 21.58 -4.68 -11.21
N SER A 75 21.03 -5.91 -11.19
CA SER A 75 21.44 -6.97 -10.27
C SER A 75 22.92 -7.32 -10.42
N VAL A 76 23.41 -7.44 -11.66
CA VAL A 76 24.82 -7.65 -11.96
C VAL A 76 25.67 -6.48 -11.46
N ALA A 77 25.30 -5.24 -11.80
CA ALA A 77 26.07 -4.06 -11.39
C ALA A 77 26.17 -3.89 -9.87
N VAL A 78 25.06 -4.07 -9.15
CA VAL A 78 25.03 -3.96 -7.68
C VAL A 78 25.88 -5.05 -7.02
N ARG A 79 25.75 -6.29 -7.50
CA ARG A 79 26.53 -7.43 -6.98
C ARG A 79 28.02 -7.25 -7.24
N ASP A 80 28.39 -6.89 -8.48
CA ASP A 80 29.79 -6.79 -8.88
C ASP A 80 30.49 -5.59 -8.21
N ALA A 81 29.74 -4.53 -7.88
CA ALA A 81 30.20 -3.40 -7.07
C ALA A 81 30.20 -3.67 -5.55
N GLY A 82 29.79 -4.88 -5.11
CA GLY A 82 29.88 -5.31 -3.72
C GLY A 82 28.78 -4.77 -2.79
N ALA A 83 27.66 -4.30 -3.33
CA ALA A 83 26.51 -3.83 -2.56
C ALA A 83 25.38 -4.89 -2.52
N ARG A 84 24.44 -4.71 -1.58
CA ARG A 84 23.24 -5.55 -1.48
C ARG A 84 22.08 -4.95 -2.27
N LEU A 85 21.50 -5.71 -3.20
CA LEU A 85 20.22 -5.36 -3.81
C LEU A 85 19.06 -5.86 -2.95
N VAL A 86 18.11 -4.97 -2.64
CA VAL A 86 16.87 -5.29 -1.91
C VAL A 86 15.68 -4.85 -2.77
N ASP A 87 14.87 -5.81 -3.17
CA ASP A 87 13.70 -5.57 -4.02
C ASP A 87 12.43 -5.38 -3.18
N VAL A 88 11.77 -4.25 -3.34
CA VAL A 88 10.46 -3.96 -2.72
C VAL A 88 9.49 -3.53 -3.81
N LYS A 89 8.46 -4.33 -4.10
CA LYS A 89 7.58 -4.07 -5.26
C LYS A 89 6.46 -3.08 -4.92
N LEU A 90 6.71 -1.80 -5.17
CA LEU A 90 5.65 -0.79 -5.15
C LEU A 90 5.04 -0.65 -6.56
N LEU A 91 3.83 -1.19 -6.73
CA LEU A 91 3.16 -1.30 -8.03
C LEU A 91 2.73 0.06 -8.60
N GLN A 92 2.21 0.94 -7.74
CA GLN A 92 1.47 2.12 -8.17
C GLN A 92 2.15 3.40 -7.68
N ALA A 93 2.21 4.41 -8.55
CA ALA A 93 2.80 5.72 -8.24
C ALA A 93 1.80 6.70 -7.61
N ARG A 94 0.50 6.46 -7.81
CA ARG A 94 -0.61 7.34 -7.44
C ARG A 94 -1.65 6.65 -6.56
N GLU A 95 -1.24 5.58 -5.90
CA GLU A 95 -2.09 4.80 -5.00
C GLU A 95 -1.27 4.39 -3.79
N LEU A 96 -1.89 4.42 -2.61
CA LEU A 96 -1.28 3.93 -1.38
C LEU A 96 -0.87 2.45 -1.55
N PRO A 97 0.38 2.07 -1.19
CA PRO A 97 0.82 0.69 -1.27
C PRO A 97 -0.07 -0.25 -0.46
N ARG A 98 -0.12 -1.51 -0.85
CA ARG A 98 -0.66 -2.55 0.03
C ARG A 98 0.09 -2.54 1.35
N TYR A 99 -0.59 -2.81 2.45
CA TYR A 99 0.07 -2.82 3.75
C TYR A 99 1.28 -3.77 3.79
N SER A 100 1.17 -4.96 3.18
CA SER A 100 2.29 -5.90 3.09
C SER A 100 3.51 -5.27 2.40
N ALA A 101 3.31 -4.57 1.29
CA ALA A 101 4.39 -3.89 0.56
C ALA A 101 4.93 -2.68 1.33
N LEU A 102 4.08 -1.97 2.09
CA LEU A 102 4.52 -0.90 2.98
C LEU A 102 5.36 -1.44 4.13
N ARG A 103 4.98 -2.59 4.71
CA ARG A 103 5.75 -3.28 5.75
C ARG A 103 7.08 -3.78 5.23
N GLU A 104 7.10 -4.44 4.06
CA GLU A 104 8.33 -4.83 3.38
C GLU A 104 9.26 -3.62 3.14
N LEU A 105 8.70 -2.47 2.77
CA LEU A 105 9.48 -1.24 2.64
C LEU A 105 10.06 -0.79 3.98
N VAL A 106 9.26 -0.73 5.04
CA VAL A 106 9.73 -0.32 6.38
C VAL A 106 10.82 -1.25 6.89
N ASP A 107 10.63 -2.56 6.76
CA ASP A 107 11.60 -3.57 7.18
C ASP A 107 12.90 -3.44 6.35
N ALA A 108 12.79 -3.24 5.03
CA ALA A 108 13.94 -3.01 4.16
C ALA A 108 14.71 -1.73 4.53
N LEU A 109 14.03 -0.66 4.94
CA LEU A 109 14.65 0.58 5.38
C LEU A 109 15.35 0.42 6.74
N ASP A 110 14.75 -0.32 7.67
CA ASP A 110 15.34 -0.60 8.98
C ASP A 110 16.58 -1.48 8.87
N ASP A 111 16.51 -2.51 8.04
CA ASP A 111 17.57 -3.51 7.89
C ASP A 111 18.65 -3.11 6.89
N ALA A 112 18.56 -1.95 6.22
CA ALA A 112 19.53 -1.52 5.24
C ALA A 112 20.85 -1.06 5.88
N PRO A 113 22.00 -1.74 5.65
CA PRO A 113 23.29 -1.13 5.91
C PRO A 113 23.41 0.18 5.11
N ARG A 114 23.66 1.28 5.82
CA ARG A 114 23.82 2.64 5.24
C ARG A 114 25.30 2.98 5.01
N PRO A 115 25.72 3.67 3.95
CA PRO A 115 24.86 4.42 3.05
C PRO A 115 24.01 3.54 2.14
N ALA A 116 22.76 3.93 1.89
CA ALA A 116 21.82 3.13 1.10
C ALA A 116 21.10 4.00 0.07
N LEU A 117 20.94 3.50 -1.16
CA LEU A 117 20.23 4.18 -2.24
C LEU A 117 18.81 3.64 -2.39
N ILE A 118 17.83 4.52 -2.57
CA ILE A 118 16.44 4.18 -2.87
C ILE A 118 16.09 4.70 -4.27
N HIS A 119 15.59 3.83 -5.14
CA HIS A 119 15.15 4.26 -6.46
C HIS A 119 13.86 3.59 -6.93
N CYS A 120 13.22 4.20 -7.93
CA CYS A 120 12.15 3.59 -8.70
C CYS A 120 12.44 3.81 -10.19
N ASN A 121 11.45 3.82 -11.09
CA ASN A 121 11.67 4.18 -12.49
C ASN A 121 12.12 5.64 -12.63
N ALA A 122 11.26 6.59 -12.26
CA ALA A 122 11.47 8.02 -12.52
C ALA A 122 12.10 8.77 -11.33
N GLY A 123 12.24 8.14 -10.17
CA GLY A 123 12.78 8.79 -8.96
C GLY A 123 11.86 9.82 -8.31
N VAL A 124 10.57 9.82 -8.67
CA VAL A 124 9.58 10.84 -8.27
C VAL A 124 8.65 10.30 -7.18
N ASP A 125 7.60 9.55 -7.55
CA ASP A 125 6.48 9.28 -6.64
C ASP A 125 6.78 8.22 -5.58
N ARG A 126 7.15 7.01 -6.01
CA ARG A 126 7.47 5.88 -5.11
C ARG A 126 8.71 6.18 -4.27
N THR A 127 9.73 6.74 -4.91
CA THR A 127 10.92 7.24 -4.23
C THR A 127 10.56 8.34 -3.24
N GLY A 128 9.66 9.27 -3.60
CA GLY A 128 9.18 10.32 -2.70
C GLY A 128 8.49 9.77 -1.46
N LEU A 129 7.62 8.75 -1.58
CA LEU A 129 7.04 8.05 -0.42
C LEU A 129 8.15 7.47 0.48
N ALA A 130 9.09 6.72 -0.09
CA ALA A 130 10.16 6.11 0.69
C ALA A 130 11.05 7.16 1.38
N SER A 131 11.37 8.26 0.70
CA SER A 131 12.13 9.38 1.28
C SER A 131 11.38 10.07 2.42
N ILE A 132 10.06 10.26 2.31
CA ILE A 132 9.22 10.76 3.42
C ILE A 132 9.35 9.86 4.64
N LEU A 133 9.19 8.55 4.45
CA LEU A 133 9.30 7.57 5.54
C LEU A 133 10.69 7.63 6.18
N VAL A 134 11.75 7.65 5.38
CA VAL A 134 13.14 7.78 5.87
C VAL A 134 13.34 9.02 6.72
N GLN A 135 12.92 10.21 6.25
CA GLN A 135 13.10 11.44 7.01
C GLN A 135 12.35 11.36 8.35
N LEU A 136 11.08 10.95 8.32
CA LEU A 136 10.22 10.94 9.50
C LEU A 136 10.51 9.76 10.46
N MET A 137 11.21 8.71 10.02
CA MET A 137 11.58 7.57 10.89
C MET A 137 12.94 7.74 11.55
N TYR A 138 13.88 8.42 10.90
CA TYR A 138 15.29 8.42 11.33
C TYR A 138 15.85 9.80 11.70
N THR A 139 15.03 10.85 11.66
CA THR A 139 15.43 12.21 12.05
C THR A 139 14.30 12.91 12.80
N ASP A 140 14.58 14.10 13.33
CA ASP A 140 13.58 14.99 13.92
C ASP A 140 12.91 15.91 12.87
N ALA A 141 12.85 15.48 11.61
CA ALA A 141 12.27 16.26 10.53
C ALA A 141 10.79 16.59 10.79
N THR A 142 10.39 17.81 10.45
CA THR A 142 8.99 18.22 10.49
C THR A 142 8.21 17.63 9.33
N LEU A 143 6.88 17.57 9.46
CA LEU A 143 6.01 17.20 8.33
C LEU A 143 6.20 18.12 7.12
N GLU A 144 6.59 19.38 7.33
CA GLU A 144 6.87 20.33 6.26
C GLU A 144 8.17 19.98 5.52
N GLN A 145 9.23 19.63 6.25
CA GLN A 145 10.48 19.15 5.65
C GLN A 145 10.25 17.86 4.85
N ALA A 146 9.46 16.92 5.40
CA ALA A 146 9.13 15.70 4.69
C ALA A 146 8.27 15.96 3.43
N ARG A 147 7.40 16.98 3.42
CA ARG A 147 6.63 17.38 2.23
C ARG A 147 7.52 17.82 1.06
N ASP A 148 8.73 18.27 1.33
CA ASP A 148 9.68 18.68 0.29
C ASP A 148 10.09 17.51 -0.62
N GLU A 149 10.09 16.27 -0.10
CA GLU A 149 10.41 15.06 -0.88
C GLU A 149 9.37 14.77 -1.99
N VAL A 150 8.21 15.42 -1.94
CA VAL A 150 7.13 15.36 -2.93
C VAL A 150 6.73 16.72 -3.48
N ALA A 151 7.65 17.69 -3.43
CA ALA A 151 7.48 19.02 -4.01
C ALA A 151 7.68 19.03 -5.53
N TRP A 152 7.30 20.14 -6.17
CA TRP A 152 7.40 20.32 -7.63
C TRP A 152 8.84 20.21 -8.14
N HIS A 153 9.83 20.67 -7.36
CA HIS A 153 11.26 20.60 -7.72
C HIS A 153 11.80 19.16 -7.72
N ARG A 154 11.10 18.24 -7.03
CA ARG A 154 11.33 16.79 -7.10
C ARG A 154 10.61 16.12 -8.28
N GLY A 155 9.93 16.89 -9.13
CA GLY A 155 9.20 16.40 -10.32
C GLY A 155 7.76 15.95 -10.04
N VAL A 156 7.20 16.23 -8.86
CA VAL A 156 5.81 15.91 -8.51
C VAL A 156 4.88 17.01 -9.01
N PHE A 157 4.11 16.71 -10.05
CA PHE A 157 3.13 17.64 -10.63
C PHE A 157 1.68 17.29 -10.33
N TYR A 158 1.40 16.03 -9.98
CA TYR A 158 0.04 15.58 -9.69
C TYR A 158 -0.26 15.70 -8.18
N PRO A 159 -1.49 16.09 -7.81
CA PRO A 159 -1.86 16.23 -6.41
C PRO A 159 -2.05 14.88 -5.69
N ASP A 160 -2.39 13.84 -6.43
CA ASP A 160 -2.73 12.48 -5.95
C ASP A 160 -1.55 11.52 -6.02
N THR A 161 -0.31 11.98 -5.90
CA THR A 161 0.84 11.07 -5.82
C THR A 161 0.89 10.37 -4.48
N VAL A 162 1.44 9.16 -4.48
CA VAL A 162 1.43 8.27 -3.31
C VAL A 162 1.96 8.91 -2.03
N GLY A 163 3.07 9.66 -2.10
CA GLY A 163 3.63 10.33 -0.92
C GLY A 163 2.75 11.47 -0.40
N ARG A 164 2.03 12.20 -1.27
CA ARG A 164 1.07 13.23 -0.85
C ARG A 164 -0.15 12.62 -0.16
N GLN A 165 -0.68 11.53 -0.70
CA GLN A 165 -1.76 10.77 -0.07
C GLN A 165 -1.35 10.26 1.32
N PHE A 166 -0.16 9.68 1.42
CA PHE A 166 0.39 9.19 2.69
C PHE A 166 0.48 10.32 3.73
N LEU A 167 1.09 11.44 3.37
CA LEU A 167 1.24 12.60 4.25
C LEU A 167 -0.10 13.20 4.66
N ALA A 168 -1.09 13.24 3.76
CA ALA A 168 -2.42 13.71 4.07
C ALA A 168 -3.08 12.83 5.15
N GLY A 169 -3.05 11.50 4.98
CA GLY A 169 -3.58 10.55 5.96
C GLY A 169 -2.89 10.65 7.32
N TYR A 170 -1.56 10.69 7.33
CA TYR A 170 -0.78 10.80 8.56
C TYR A 170 -0.98 12.14 9.29
N THR A 171 -1.02 13.25 8.54
CA THR A 171 -1.28 14.59 9.10
C THR A 171 -2.68 14.65 9.72
N ALA A 172 -3.69 14.09 9.05
CA ALA A 172 -5.05 14.04 9.58
C ALA A 172 -5.13 13.22 10.88
N TRP A 173 -4.43 12.08 10.93
CA TRP A 173 -4.36 11.25 12.13
C TRP A 173 -3.73 11.98 13.32
N LEU A 174 -2.60 12.66 13.10
CA LEU A 174 -1.96 13.50 14.11
C LEU A 174 -2.89 14.62 14.60
N GLY A 175 -3.53 15.33 13.67
CA GLY A 175 -4.48 16.41 13.97
C GLY A 175 -5.68 15.94 14.78
N SER A 176 -6.24 14.77 14.48
CA SER A 176 -7.38 14.20 15.22
C SER A 176 -7.08 13.87 16.68
N ARG A 177 -5.79 13.75 17.03
CA ARG A 177 -5.29 13.44 18.38
C ARG A 177 -4.64 14.64 19.05
N GLU A 178 -4.55 15.78 18.37
CA GLU A 178 -3.85 16.98 18.84
C GLU A 178 -2.39 16.70 19.24
N VAL A 179 -1.71 15.81 18.50
CA VAL A 179 -0.31 15.44 18.76
C VAL A 179 0.61 15.81 17.59
N GLY A 180 1.88 16.07 17.91
CA GLY A 180 2.93 16.28 16.92
C GLY A 180 3.54 14.97 16.40
N HIS A 181 4.26 15.06 15.27
CA HIS A 181 5.05 13.95 14.74
C HIS A 181 6.17 13.53 15.70
N THR A 182 6.39 12.21 15.81
CA THR A 182 7.64 11.58 16.28
C THR A 182 7.85 10.28 15.49
N PRO A 183 9.08 9.74 15.39
CA PRO A 183 9.32 8.44 14.77
C PRO A 183 8.47 7.32 15.37
N ALA A 184 8.30 7.31 16.70
CA ALA A 184 7.48 6.31 17.39
C ALA A 184 6.00 6.39 16.99
N ARG A 185 5.45 7.61 16.86
CA ARG A 185 4.06 7.82 16.41
C ARG A 185 3.89 7.50 14.93
N LEU A 186 4.91 7.72 14.11
CA LEU A 186 4.85 7.29 12.71
C LEU A 186 4.74 5.76 12.64
N ARG A 187 5.57 5.04 13.40
CA ARG A 187 5.46 3.57 13.49
C ARG A 187 4.10 3.13 14.01
N GLU A 188 3.59 3.76 15.07
CA GLU A 188 2.24 3.52 15.56
C GLU A 188 1.19 3.73 14.46
N TYR A 189 1.26 4.83 13.70
CA TYR A 189 0.33 5.07 12.60
C TYR A 189 0.43 3.99 11.52
N LEU A 190 1.65 3.63 11.11
CA LEU A 190 1.89 2.58 10.12
C LEU A 190 1.28 1.26 10.60
N ASP A 191 1.43 0.92 11.88
CA ASP A 191 1.02 -0.37 12.44
C ASP A 191 -0.47 -0.44 12.76
N THR A 192 -1.05 0.66 13.24
CA THR A 192 -2.41 0.65 13.81
C THR A 192 -3.43 1.30 12.89
N VAL A 193 -3.05 2.31 12.10
CA VAL A 193 -4.01 3.17 11.40
C VAL A 193 -3.92 3.11 9.89
N TYR A 194 -2.73 2.99 9.31
CA TYR A 194 -2.54 3.01 7.85
C TYR A 194 -3.51 2.06 7.11
N VAL A 195 -4.29 2.58 6.16
CA VAL A 195 -5.22 1.81 5.33
C VAL A 195 -4.78 1.89 3.87
N ASP A 196 -4.51 0.74 3.26
CA ASP A 196 -4.29 0.66 1.82
C ASP A 196 -5.60 0.80 1.03
N LEU A 197 -5.53 0.91 -0.30
CA LEU A 197 -6.75 1.06 -1.10
C LEU A 197 -7.66 -0.17 -1.01
N ASP A 198 -7.12 -1.38 -0.95
CA ASP A 198 -7.92 -2.62 -0.92
C ASP A 198 -8.59 -2.86 0.44
N GLY A 199 -8.20 -2.08 1.46
CA GLY A 199 -8.51 -2.34 2.84
C GLY A 199 -7.60 -3.45 3.36
N ASN A 200 -7.11 -3.25 4.58
CA ASN A 200 -6.31 -4.25 5.30
C ASN A 200 -7.05 -5.54 5.64
N VAL A 201 -8.31 -5.65 5.24
CA VAL A 201 -9.18 -6.74 5.65
C VAL A 201 -9.42 -7.64 4.48
N LYS A 202 -8.91 -8.87 4.60
CA LYS A 202 -9.21 -9.94 3.66
C LYS A 202 -10.55 -10.53 4.05
N LEU A 203 -11.36 -10.86 3.08
CA LEU A 203 -12.65 -11.48 3.32
C LEU A 203 -13.10 -12.31 2.13
N TRP A 204 -13.99 -13.26 2.41
CA TRP A 204 -14.68 -14.08 1.42
C TRP A 204 -16.05 -14.51 1.95
N ILE A 205 -17.04 -14.57 1.09
CA ILE A 205 -18.34 -15.19 1.31
C ILE A 205 -18.29 -16.62 0.77
N ASP A 206 -18.32 -17.61 1.66
CA ASP A 206 -18.29 -19.03 1.30
C ASP A 206 -19.66 -19.50 0.79
N TYR A 207 -20.73 -19.13 1.50
CA TYR A 207 -22.08 -19.61 1.23
C TYR A 207 -23.14 -18.53 1.50
N ILE A 208 -24.18 -18.54 0.67
CA ILE A 208 -25.47 -17.88 0.90
C ILE A 208 -26.53 -18.99 0.77
N ASN A 209 -27.12 -19.40 1.89
CA ASN A 209 -27.80 -20.67 2.06
C ASN A 209 -26.91 -21.82 1.55
N ASP A 210 -27.33 -22.53 0.50
CA ASP A 210 -26.59 -23.65 -0.10
C ASP A 210 -25.83 -23.27 -1.38
N ALA A 211 -25.85 -21.99 -1.77
CA ALA A 211 -25.19 -21.50 -2.98
C ALA A 211 -23.81 -20.90 -2.66
N THR A 212 -22.80 -21.32 -3.42
CA THR A 212 -21.45 -20.73 -3.36
C THR A 212 -21.33 -19.61 -4.39
N PRO A 213 -21.03 -18.37 -3.98
CA PRO A 213 -20.73 -17.31 -4.94
C PRO A 213 -19.43 -17.64 -5.71
N GLN A 214 -19.54 -18.01 -6.99
CA GLN A 214 -18.39 -18.16 -7.88
C GLN A 214 -17.93 -16.79 -8.43
N GLY A 215 -16.77 -16.32 -7.99
CA GLY A 215 -16.10 -15.13 -8.55
C GLY A 215 -15.91 -13.98 -7.55
N PHE A 216 -15.03 -13.02 -7.92
CA PHE A 216 -14.72 -11.84 -7.10
C PHE A 216 -15.67 -10.65 -7.35
N ARG A 217 -16.42 -10.65 -8.46
CA ARG A 217 -17.32 -9.56 -8.88
C ARG A 217 -18.57 -10.13 -9.54
N ASP A 218 -19.71 -9.51 -9.21
CA ASP A 218 -21.00 -9.68 -9.89
C ASP A 218 -21.63 -11.07 -9.81
N THR A 219 -21.19 -11.92 -8.88
CA THR A 219 -21.87 -13.19 -8.66
C THR A 219 -23.26 -12.96 -8.09
N GLN A 220 -24.27 -13.43 -8.81
CA GLN A 220 -25.66 -13.36 -8.39
C GLN A 220 -26.07 -14.67 -7.71
N VAL A 221 -26.66 -14.56 -6.52
CA VAL A 221 -27.27 -15.68 -5.82
C VAL A 221 -28.76 -15.41 -5.65
N SER A 222 -29.59 -16.28 -6.22
CA SER A 222 -31.04 -16.23 -6.04
C SER A 222 -31.44 -16.81 -4.69
N VAL A 223 -32.20 -16.05 -3.92
CA VAL A 223 -32.70 -16.45 -2.60
C VAL A 223 -34.22 -16.32 -2.56
N SER A 224 -34.90 -17.37 -2.12
CA SER A 224 -36.33 -17.29 -1.81
C SER A 224 -36.51 -16.45 -0.54
N ARG A 225 -37.47 -15.51 -0.54
CA ARG A 225 -37.84 -14.74 0.67
C ARG A 225 -38.62 -15.58 1.70
N ALA A 226 -38.73 -16.90 1.51
CA ALA A 226 -39.32 -17.83 2.45
C ALA A 226 -38.24 -18.53 3.29
N GLY A 227 -38.43 -18.54 4.62
CA GLY A 227 -37.61 -19.33 5.54
C GLY A 227 -36.35 -18.63 6.04
N ALA A 228 -35.35 -19.43 6.39
CA ALA A 228 -34.09 -18.95 6.98
C ALA A 228 -33.14 -18.43 5.91
N LEU A 229 -32.37 -17.40 6.28
CA LEU A 229 -31.22 -16.91 5.55
C LEU A 229 -29.96 -17.26 6.33
N GLU A 230 -29.07 -18.05 5.75
CA GLU A 230 -27.74 -18.32 6.27
C GLU A 230 -26.70 -17.71 5.33
N ILE A 231 -25.75 -16.95 5.88
CA ILE A 231 -24.60 -16.45 5.12
C ILE A 231 -23.36 -16.75 5.93
N SER A 232 -22.34 -17.33 5.29
CA SER A 232 -21.08 -17.62 5.96
C SER A 232 -19.89 -17.31 5.10
N GLY A 233 -18.76 -17.15 5.76
CA GLY A 233 -17.52 -16.78 5.12
C GLY A 233 -16.40 -16.64 6.11
N TRP A 234 -15.35 -15.93 5.70
CA TRP A 234 -14.25 -15.56 6.56
C TRP A 234 -13.85 -14.11 6.31
N ALA A 235 -13.30 -13.48 7.33
CA ALA A 235 -12.75 -12.13 7.23
C ALA A 235 -11.70 -11.95 8.34
N PHE A 236 -10.59 -11.28 8.06
CA PHE A 236 -9.57 -10.97 9.06
C PHE A 236 -8.78 -9.72 8.67
N ASP A 237 -8.22 -9.05 9.67
CA ASP A 237 -7.27 -7.95 9.42
C ASP A 237 -5.89 -8.54 9.12
N ASP A 238 -5.45 -8.39 7.89
CA ASP A 238 -4.16 -8.84 7.37
C ASP A 238 -2.98 -8.15 8.07
N ARG A 239 -3.17 -6.96 8.67
CA ARG A 239 -2.12 -6.26 9.42
C ARG A 239 -1.85 -6.90 10.76
N ALA A 240 -2.90 -7.07 11.55
CA ALA A 240 -2.80 -7.63 12.89
C ALA A 240 -2.56 -9.15 12.84
N GLY A 241 -2.82 -9.78 11.68
CA GLY A 241 -2.96 -11.22 11.58
C GLY A 241 -3.98 -11.73 12.59
N GLY A 242 -4.99 -10.92 12.92
CA GLY A 242 -5.81 -11.05 14.12
C GLY A 242 -7.31 -10.86 13.85
N PRO A 243 -8.15 -11.24 14.83
CA PRO A 243 -9.60 -11.28 14.67
C PRO A 243 -10.18 -9.87 14.49
N LEU A 244 -11.22 -9.78 13.67
CA LEU A 244 -12.11 -8.62 13.65
C LEU A 244 -12.92 -8.58 14.96
N ALA A 245 -13.31 -7.39 15.39
CA ALA A 245 -14.19 -7.23 16.56
C ALA A 245 -15.64 -7.55 16.22
N ARG A 246 -16.07 -7.24 15.00
CA ARG A 246 -17.46 -7.36 14.56
C ARG A 246 -17.54 -7.44 13.04
N VAL A 247 -18.49 -8.23 12.54
CA VAL A 247 -18.87 -8.33 11.13
C VAL A 247 -20.38 -8.21 11.04
N ASP A 248 -20.86 -7.17 10.36
CA ASP A 248 -22.27 -6.96 10.06
C ASP A 248 -22.56 -7.24 8.60
N ILE A 249 -23.73 -7.85 8.37
CA ILE A 249 -24.26 -8.15 7.05
C ILE A 249 -25.16 -7.01 6.61
N VAL A 250 -24.86 -6.42 5.45
CA VAL A 250 -25.63 -5.34 4.84
C VAL A 250 -26.05 -5.77 3.43
N VAL A 251 -27.34 -5.70 3.11
CA VAL A 251 -27.89 -6.06 1.79
C VAL A 251 -28.62 -4.87 1.21
N GLY A 252 -28.14 -4.34 0.08
CA GLY A 252 -28.55 -3.03 -0.40
C GLY A 252 -28.20 -2.01 0.67
N ASP A 253 -29.14 -1.17 1.09
CA ASP A 253 -28.95 -0.21 2.19
C ASP A 253 -29.50 -0.71 3.54
N ARG A 254 -29.91 -1.98 3.61
CA ARG A 254 -30.48 -2.57 4.83
C ARG A 254 -29.42 -3.34 5.62
N GLU A 255 -29.28 -3.00 6.90
CA GLU A 255 -28.52 -3.80 7.87
C GLU A 255 -29.36 -5.02 8.26
N MET A 256 -28.83 -6.21 7.96
CA MET A 256 -29.49 -7.48 8.26
C MET A 256 -29.17 -7.96 9.68
N GLY A 257 -28.00 -7.60 10.20
CA GLY A 257 -27.57 -7.88 11.57
C GLY A 257 -26.10 -8.29 11.68
N THR A 258 -25.70 -8.64 12.90
CA THR A 258 -24.32 -9.01 13.24
C THR A 258 -24.09 -10.51 13.11
N ALA A 259 -23.05 -10.91 12.39
CA ALA A 259 -22.64 -12.31 12.26
C ALA A 259 -21.94 -12.79 13.53
N ARG A 260 -22.08 -14.09 13.83
CA ARG A 260 -21.22 -14.78 14.81
C ARG A 260 -19.82 -14.92 14.21
N TYR A 261 -18.90 -14.09 14.67
CA TYR A 261 -17.49 -14.09 14.29
C TYR A 261 -16.65 -14.93 15.28
N GLY A 262 -15.42 -15.31 14.90
CA GLY A 262 -14.50 -16.07 15.76
C GLY A 262 -14.60 -17.59 15.60
N LEU A 263 -15.14 -18.08 14.48
CA LEU A 263 -15.25 -19.52 14.21
C LEU A 263 -13.89 -20.08 13.74
N PRO A 264 -13.54 -21.34 14.08
CA PRO A 264 -12.23 -21.93 13.78
C PRO A 264 -11.90 -21.97 12.28
N SER A 265 -10.68 -21.59 11.90
CA SER A 265 -10.19 -21.53 10.52
C SER A 265 -8.70 -21.88 10.39
N VAL A 266 -8.35 -23.07 10.87
CA VAL A 266 -6.97 -23.60 10.85
C VAL A 266 -6.42 -23.71 9.42
N ASP A 267 -7.28 -23.96 8.44
CA ASP A 267 -6.98 -23.96 7.02
C ASP A 267 -6.49 -22.58 6.54
N LEU A 268 -7.15 -21.50 6.95
CA LEU A 268 -6.76 -20.13 6.60
C LEU A 268 -5.45 -19.73 7.27
N ALA A 269 -5.28 -20.06 8.55
CA ALA A 269 -4.03 -19.81 9.27
C ALA A 269 -2.82 -20.46 8.57
N LYS A 270 -3.00 -21.68 8.06
CA LYS A 270 -1.97 -22.36 7.24
C LYS A 270 -1.77 -21.71 5.88
N HIS A 271 -2.86 -21.41 5.16
CA HIS A 271 -2.80 -20.83 3.82
C HIS A 271 -2.10 -19.46 3.81
N PHE A 272 -2.45 -18.60 4.76
CA PHE A 272 -1.86 -17.26 4.90
C PHE A 272 -0.57 -17.24 5.73
N ALA A 273 -0.15 -18.39 6.29
CA ALA A 273 0.97 -18.50 7.23
C ALA A 273 0.88 -17.50 8.40
N LYS A 274 -0.33 -17.31 8.96
CA LYS A 274 -0.63 -16.34 10.03
C LYS A 274 -1.36 -16.99 11.21
N PRO A 275 -0.73 -17.07 12.41
CA PRO A 275 -1.30 -17.80 13.54
C PRO A 275 -2.59 -17.20 14.10
N GLY A 276 -2.83 -15.88 14.05
CA GLY A 276 -4.09 -15.29 14.56
C GLY A 276 -5.25 -15.25 13.54
N VAL A 277 -5.11 -15.96 12.42
CA VAL A 277 -6.18 -16.20 11.42
C VAL A 277 -6.82 -17.58 11.67
N ASP A 278 -6.59 -18.19 12.82
CA ASP A 278 -7.16 -19.47 13.25
C ASP A 278 -8.61 -19.36 13.76
N ALA A 279 -9.14 -18.14 13.90
CA ALA A 279 -10.53 -17.84 14.28
C ALA A 279 -11.16 -16.74 13.39
N ALA A 280 -10.97 -16.82 12.08
CA ALA A 280 -11.37 -15.79 11.11
C ALA A 280 -12.72 -16.08 10.41
N ARG A 281 -13.37 -17.21 10.69
CA ARG A 281 -14.67 -17.54 10.08
C ARG A 281 -15.83 -16.86 10.79
N TRP A 282 -16.87 -16.58 10.03
CA TRP A 282 -18.12 -16.02 10.51
C TRP A 282 -19.34 -16.69 9.90
N ARG A 283 -20.44 -16.66 10.64
CA ARG A 283 -21.75 -17.15 10.19
C ARG A 283 -22.85 -16.22 10.68
N PHE A 284 -23.72 -15.82 9.76
CA PHE A 284 -24.93 -15.07 10.01
C PHE A 284 -26.15 -15.95 9.78
N GLN A 285 -27.14 -15.85 10.67
CA GLN A 285 -28.46 -16.45 10.51
C GLN A 285 -29.51 -15.36 10.71
N GLY A 286 -30.46 -15.28 9.78
CA GLY A 286 -31.56 -14.31 9.79
C GLY A 286 -32.80 -14.85 9.09
N ASN A 287 -33.78 -13.98 8.90
CA ASN A 287 -35.01 -14.31 8.18
C ASN A 287 -34.91 -13.82 6.73
N ALA A 288 -35.12 -14.72 5.75
CA ALA A 288 -35.06 -14.35 4.33
C ALA A 288 -36.17 -13.37 3.93
N ALA A 289 -37.27 -13.30 4.70
CA ALA A 289 -38.33 -12.32 4.48
C ALA A 289 -37.87 -10.87 4.64
N ASP A 290 -36.79 -10.63 5.40
CA ASP A 290 -36.22 -9.30 5.61
C ASP A 290 -35.37 -8.80 4.43
N LEU A 291 -35.03 -9.69 3.48
CA LEU A 291 -34.29 -9.29 2.29
C LEU A 291 -35.12 -8.30 1.45
N PRO A 292 -34.50 -7.21 0.96
CA PRO A 292 -35.15 -6.34 -0.02
C PRO A 292 -35.38 -7.10 -1.32
N GLU A 293 -36.49 -6.80 -2.02
CA GLU A 293 -36.78 -7.42 -3.31
C GLU A 293 -35.78 -7.02 -4.40
N GLY A 294 -35.56 -7.93 -5.35
CA GLY A 294 -34.65 -7.74 -6.47
C GLY A 294 -33.19 -8.05 -6.10
N CYS A 295 -32.28 -7.71 -7.00
CA CYS A 295 -30.85 -7.94 -6.83
C CYS A 295 -30.19 -6.79 -6.09
N GLN A 296 -29.68 -7.07 -4.89
CA GLN A 296 -29.08 -6.09 -4.00
C GLN A 296 -27.62 -6.47 -3.69
N PRO A 297 -26.69 -5.50 -3.61
CA PRO A 297 -25.33 -5.78 -3.21
C PRO A 297 -25.25 -6.23 -1.75
N LEU A 298 -24.66 -7.40 -1.53
CA LEU A 298 -24.22 -7.86 -0.23
C LEU A 298 -22.87 -7.21 0.10
N ARG A 299 -22.82 -6.55 1.26
CA ARG A 299 -21.65 -5.87 1.80
C ARG A 299 -21.40 -6.35 3.23
N LEU A 300 -20.12 -6.50 3.57
CA LEU A 300 -19.69 -6.72 4.95
C LEU A 300 -19.20 -5.40 5.53
N ARG A 301 -19.81 -4.98 6.64
CA ARG A 301 -19.35 -3.84 7.44
C ARG A 301 -18.61 -4.39 8.65
N MET A 302 -17.38 -3.96 8.86
CA MET A 302 -16.47 -4.62 9.79
C MET A 302 -15.77 -3.62 10.69
N TRP A 303 -15.42 -4.06 11.90
CA TRP A 303 -14.73 -3.27 12.92
C TRP A 303 -13.46 -3.97 13.36
N ARG A 304 -12.42 -3.17 13.60
CA ARG A 304 -11.22 -3.64 14.28
C ARG A 304 -11.39 -3.56 15.80
N PRO A 305 -10.69 -4.41 16.56
CA PRO A 305 -10.60 -4.26 18.01
C PRO A 305 -10.15 -2.84 18.39
N GLY A 306 -10.91 -2.17 19.26
CA GLY A 306 -10.57 -0.83 19.76
C GLY A 306 -10.86 0.34 18.82
N GLU A 307 -11.39 0.10 17.60
CA GLU A 307 -11.82 1.17 16.69
C GLU A 307 -13.33 1.43 16.81
N THR A 308 -13.71 2.72 16.81
CA THR A 308 -15.13 3.15 16.79
C THR A 308 -15.71 3.22 15.37
N GLY A 309 -14.85 3.23 14.35
CA GLY A 309 -15.22 3.29 12.94
C GLY A 309 -15.40 1.90 12.34
N SER A 310 -16.26 1.84 11.32
CA SER A 310 -16.45 0.64 10.50
C SER A 310 -15.94 0.89 9.09
N PHE A 311 -15.40 -0.13 8.44
CA PHE A 311 -15.11 -0.08 7.01
C PHE A 311 -15.93 -1.13 6.26
N VAL A 312 -16.16 -0.87 4.99
CA VAL A 312 -16.86 -1.80 4.10
C VAL A 312 -15.81 -2.51 3.26
N GLY A 313 -15.76 -3.84 3.37
CA GLY A 313 -14.81 -4.62 2.59
C GLY A 313 -15.23 -4.75 1.13
N ARG A 314 -14.25 -4.83 0.22
CA ARG A 314 -14.49 -4.99 -1.22
C ARG A 314 -14.69 -6.46 -1.59
N GLN A 315 -15.87 -7.03 -1.29
CA GLN A 315 -16.38 -8.17 -2.05
C GLN A 315 -17.79 -7.84 -2.50
N GLN A 316 -18.07 -8.06 -3.78
CA GLN A 316 -19.34 -7.71 -4.41
C GLN A 316 -20.03 -9.01 -4.86
N ALA A 317 -20.92 -9.52 -4.00
CA ALA A 317 -21.93 -10.50 -4.38
C ALA A 317 -23.29 -9.79 -4.45
N LEU A 318 -24.18 -10.24 -5.33
CA LEU A 318 -25.56 -9.76 -5.43
C LEU A 318 -26.49 -10.84 -4.87
N ILE A 319 -27.33 -10.49 -3.89
CA ILE A 319 -28.45 -11.33 -3.46
C ILE A 319 -29.67 -10.90 -4.24
N CYS A 320 -30.19 -11.79 -5.08
CA CYS A 320 -31.42 -11.61 -5.84
C CYS A 320 -32.57 -12.28 -5.08
N ALA A 321 -33.29 -11.50 -4.28
CA ALA A 321 -34.40 -12.03 -3.48
C ALA A 321 -35.70 -12.01 -4.28
N HIS A 322 -36.37 -13.16 -4.34
CA HIS A 322 -37.64 -13.32 -5.05
C HIS A 322 -38.75 -13.76 -4.07
N GLY A 323 -39.97 -13.29 -4.31
CA GLY A 323 -41.15 -13.78 -3.60
C GLY A 323 -41.33 -15.28 -3.83
N ALA A 324 -41.90 -15.99 -2.85
CA ALA A 324 -42.28 -17.38 -3.05
C ALA A 324 -43.24 -17.46 -4.26
N PRO A 325 -43.12 -18.46 -5.16
CA PRO A 325 -44.12 -18.66 -6.19
C PRO A 325 -45.47 -18.81 -5.49
N ALA A 326 -46.44 -17.97 -5.87
CA ALA A 326 -47.82 -18.15 -5.46
C ALA A 326 -48.26 -19.53 -5.95
N GLY A 327 -48.54 -20.43 -5.02
CA GLY A 327 -49.01 -21.79 -5.31
C GLY A 327 -50.40 -21.80 -5.96
#